data_AF-A0A366CU51-F1
#
_entry.id   AF-A0A366CU51-F1
#
_cell.length_a   1.000
_cell.length_b   1.000
_cell.length_c   1.000
_cell.angle_alpha   90.00
_cell.angle_beta   90.00
_cell.angle_gamma   90.00
#
_symmetry.space_group_name_H-M   'P 1'
#
loop_
_entity.id
_entity.type
_entity.pdbx_description
1 polymer ?
#
loop_
_entity_poly.entity_id
_entity_poly.type
_entity_poly.pdbx_seq_one_letter_code
_entity_poly.pdbx_strand_id
1 'polypeptide(L)'
;SLLVARTWQAVTARARVPATDRPDAALVLDEAQNFLNLSTPIEDMLAEARGLRLSLLLAHQNLGQLSRELRDGISANARNKILFAVSPDDARDLARHTDPWLSEHDLSHLDAFHAAARLLVDGRNARPFTLTTRPLDRPIPGRAREIAAAARARLADTRP
;
A
#
# COMPACT_ATOMS: atom_id res chain seq x y z
N SER A 1 -1.23 -4.90 -16.10
CA SER A 1 -1.97 -3.63 -15.98
C SER A 1 -1.17 -2.48 -16.57
N LEU A 2 -1.71 -1.77 -17.57
CA LEU A 2 -1.01 -0.69 -18.27
C LEU A 2 -0.72 0.52 -17.37
N LEU A 3 -1.66 0.89 -16.49
CA LEU A 3 -1.49 2.04 -15.59
C LEU A 3 -0.35 1.85 -14.61
N VAL A 4 -0.25 0.68 -13.98
CA VAL A 4 0.84 0.37 -13.04
C VAL A 4 2.19 0.44 -13.73
N ALA A 5 2.32 -0.21 -14.89
CA ALA A 5 3.56 -0.19 -15.67
C ALA A 5 3.95 1.23 -16.13
N ARG A 6 2.98 2.03 -16.60
CA ARG A 6 3.21 3.43 -17.02
C ARG A 6 3.59 4.32 -15.85
N THR A 7 2.95 4.16 -14.69
CA THR A 7 3.32 4.87 -13.47
C THR A 7 4.74 4.51 -13.06
N TRP A 8 5.11 3.22 -13.09
CA TRP A 8 6.46 2.77 -12.78
C TRP A 8 7.52 3.37 -13.72
N GLN A 9 7.27 3.34 -15.03
CA GLN A 9 8.14 3.97 -16.03
C GLN A 9 8.29 5.49 -15.79
N ALA A 10 7.19 6.18 -15.49
CA ALA A 10 7.21 7.62 -15.23
C ALA A 10 7.94 7.97 -13.94
N VAL A 11 7.90 7.10 -12.93
CA VAL A 11 8.59 7.29 -11.64
C VAL A 11 10.08 7.00 -11.78
N THR A 12 10.46 5.90 -12.44
CA THR A 12 11.88 5.55 -12.67
C THR A 12 12.59 6.57 -13.56
N ALA A 13 11.90 7.19 -14.53
CA ALA A 13 12.43 8.31 -15.31
C ALA A 13 12.89 9.51 -14.45
N ARG A 14 12.34 9.67 -13.23
CA ARG A 14 12.72 10.73 -12.28
C ARG A 14 14.07 10.47 -11.61
N ALA A 15 14.73 9.34 -11.86
CA ALA A 15 16.05 9.05 -11.31
C ALA A 15 17.09 10.15 -11.63
N ARG A 16 16.90 10.86 -12.75
CA ARG A 16 17.75 12.00 -13.16
C ARG A 16 17.50 13.30 -12.39
N VAL A 17 16.38 13.39 -11.66
CA VAL A 17 16.02 14.56 -10.83
C VAL A 17 16.65 14.38 -9.44
N PRO A 18 17.25 15.42 -8.83
CA PRO A 18 17.74 15.36 -7.45
C PRO A 18 16.64 14.93 -6.48
N ALA A 19 16.97 14.15 -5.45
CA ALA A 19 15.98 13.56 -4.54
C ALA A 19 15.08 14.60 -3.84
N THR A 20 15.63 15.79 -3.53
CA THR A 20 14.90 16.92 -2.92
C THR A 20 13.82 17.49 -3.85
N ASP A 21 14.05 17.41 -5.16
CA ASP A 21 13.22 18.04 -6.18
C ASP A 21 12.25 17.05 -6.83
N ARG A 22 12.38 15.76 -6.50
CA ARG A 22 11.45 14.72 -6.96
C ARG A 22 10.07 14.98 -6.32
N PRO A 23 8.99 15.07 -7.12
CA PRO A 23 7.65 15.20 -6.57
C PRO A 23 7.22 13.88 -5.91
N ASP A 24 6.60 13.99 -4.75
CA ASP A 24 5.95 12.85 -4.10
C ASP A 24 4.81 12.32 -4.97
N ALA A 25 4.69 11.00 -5.02
CA ALA A 25 3.58 10.33 -5.67
C ALA A 25 3.10 9.14 -4.82
N ALA A 26 1.85 8.74 -5.03
CA ALA A 26 1.30 7.54 -4.45
C ALA A 26 0.66 6.68 -5.54
N LEU A 27 0.88 5.37 -5.47
CA LEU A 27 0.17 4.38 -6.26
C LEU A 27 -0.58 3.45 -5.31
N VAL A 28 -1.90 3.42 -5.46
CA VAL A 28 -2.81 2.60 -4.67
C VAL A 28 -3.27 1.45 -5.55
N LEU A 29 -2.95 0.22 -5.15
CA LEU A 29 -3.37 -1.00 -5.80
C LEU A 29 -4.37 -1.70 -4.90
N ASP A 30 -5.65 -1.55 -5.26
CA ASP A 30 -6.72 -2.35 -4.69
C ASP A 30 -6.75 -3.73 -5.35
N GLU A 31 -7.03 -4.77 -4.58
CA GLU A 31 -6.88 -6.17 -5.00
C GLU A 31 -5.51 -6.46 -5.62
N ALA A 32 -4.43 -6.20 -4.86
CA ALA A 32 -3.04 -6.30 -5.30
C ALA A 32 -2.68 -7.67 -5.93
N GLN A 33 -3.34 -8.75 -5.51
CA GLN A 33 -3.20 -10.08 -6.10
C GLN A 33 -3.64 -10.17 -7.57
N ASN A 34 -4.38 -9.19 -8.09
CA ASN A 34 -4.70 -9.12 -9.53
C ASN A 34 -3.53 -8.59 -10.38
N PHE A 35 -2.45 -8.13 -9.75
CA PHE A 35 -1.31 -7.50 -10.40
C PHE A 35 -0.03 -8.35 -10.32
N LEU A 36 -0.14 -9.67 -10.17
CA LEU A 36 1.02 -10.57 -10.07
C LEU A 36 1.81 -10.71 -11.38
N ASN A 37 1.17 -10.50 -12.54
CA ASN A 37 1.77 -10.71 -13.86
C ASN A 37 2.26 -9.41 -14.51
N LEU A 38 2.86 -8.51 -13.73
CA LEU A 38 3.44 -7.27 -14.26
C LEU A 38 4.84 -7.51 -14.83
N SER A 39 5.25 -6.67 -15.79
CA SER A 39 6.60 -6.72 -16.37
C SER A 39 7.70 -6.43 -15.34
N THR A 40 7.38 -5.65 -14.32
CA THR A 40 8.23 -5.46 -13.14
C THR A 40 7.48 -6.04 -11.93
N PRO A 41 8.07 -6.99 -11.20
CA PRO A 41 7.46 -7.55 -10.00
C PRO A 41 7.19 -6.48 -8.92
N ILE A 42 6.12 -6.64 -8.14
CA ILE A 42 5.70 -5.64 -7.15
C ILE A 42 6.71 -5.57 -5.99
N GLU A 43 7.34 -6.69 -5.64
CA GLU A 43 8.39 -6.79 -4.63
C GLU A 43 9.62 -5.93 -4.97
N ASP A 44 10.01 -5.89 -6.25
CA ASP A 44 11.09 -5.04 -6.75
C ASP A 44 10.67 -3.57 -6.71
N MET A 45 9.44 -3.29 -7.15
CA MET A 45 8.87 -1.94 -7.07
C MET A 45 8.87 -1.43 -5.62
N LEU A 46 8.48 -2.27 -4.64
CA LEU A 46 8.48 -1.93 -3.22
C LEU A 46 9.88 -1.63 -2.68
N ALA A 47 10.90 -2.39 -3.09
CA ALA A 47 12.27 -2.19 -2.65
C ALA A 47 12.84 -0.84 -3.14
N GLU A 48 12.48 -0.41 -4.34
CA GLU A 48 13.02 0.80 -4.97
C GLU A 48 12.17 2.07 -4.73
N ALA A 49 10.86 1.92 -4.49
CA ALA A 49 9.90 3.03 -4.46
C ALA A 49 10.29 4.17 -3.50
N ARG A 50 10.90 3.85 -2.35
CA ARG A 50 11.37 4.85 -1.36
C ARG A 50 12.36 5.84 -1.97
N GLY A 51 13.34 5.36 -2.74
CA GLY A 51 14.34 6.22 -3.39
C GLY A 51 13.72 7.13 -4.44
N LEU A 52 12.59 6.72 -5.01
CA LEU A 52 11.89 7.43 -6.07
C LEU A 52 10.76 8.34 -5.55
N ARG A 53 10.64 8.50 -4.22
CA ARG A 53 9.53 9.24 -3.57
C ARG A 53 8.15 8.77 -4.01
N LEU A 54 8.03 7.47 -4.26
CA LEU A 54 6.76 6.79 -4.54
C LEU A 54 6.31 6.04 -3.30
N SER A 55 5.09 6.33 -2.84
CA SER A 55 4.40 5.51 -1.85
C SER A 55 3.58 4.44 -2.57
N LEU A 56 3.68 3.19 -2.12
CA LEU A 56 2.86 2.08 -2.59
C LEU A 56 1.88 1.67 -1.48
N LEU A 57 0.59 1.70 -1.78
CA LEU A 57 -0.46 1.11 -0.95
C LEU A 57 -0.97 -0.15 -1.66
N LEU A 58 -0.85 -1.29 -0.99
CA LEU A 58 -1.31 -2.58 -1.49
C LEU A 58 -2.43 -3.07 -0.59
N ALA A 59 -3.64 -3.21 -1.12
CA ALA A 59 -4.75 -3.85 -0.43
C ALA A 59 -4.97 -5.24 -1.02
N HIS A 60 -5.09 -6.26 -0.17
CA HIS A 60 -5.39 -7.63 -0.56
C HIS A 60 -6.14 -8.35 0.58
N GLN A 61 -6.84 -9.43 0.27
CA GLN A 61 -7.74 -10.10 1.22
C GLN A 61 -7.10 -11.28 1.96
N ASN A 62 -6.21 -12.02 1.31
CA ASN A 62 -5.58 -13.22 1.88
C ASN A 62 -4.13 -13.34 1.38
N LEU A 63 -3.20 -13.73 2.27
CA LEU A 63 -1.79 -13.95 1.89
C LEU A 63 -1.62 -15.13 0.92
N GLY A 64 -2.45 -16.17 1.02
CA GLY A 64 -2.45 -17.34 0.15
C GLY A 64 -2.74 -17.04 -1.33
N GLN A 65 -3.30 -15.87 -1.66
CA GLN A 65 -3.47 -15.43 -3.05
C GLN A 65 -2.19 -14.81 -3.65
N LEU A 66 -1.18 -14.54 -2.81
CA LEU A 66 0.07 -13.93 -3.22
C LEU A 66 1.14 -15.01 -3.45
N SER A 67 2.03 -14.76 -4.42
CA SER A 67 3.24 -15.59 -4.58
C SER A 67 4.10 -15.53 -3.31
N ARG A 68 4.97 -16.52 -3.12
CA ARG A 68 5.88 -16.54 -1.96
C ARG A 68 6.81 -15.34 -1.98
N GLU A 69 7.32 -15.00 -3.15
CA GLU A 69 8.22 -13.89 -3.42
C GLU A 69 7.56 -12.55 -3.08
N LEU A 70 6.30 -12.36 -3.48
CA LEU A 70 5.56 -11.14 -3.16
C LEU A 70 5.24 -11.03 -1.67
N ARG A 71 4.88 -12.13 -1.00
CA ARG A 71 4.68 -12.15 0.46
C ARG A 71 5.94 -11.74 1.21
N ASP A 72 7.07 -12.33 0.84
CA ASP A 72 8.38 -12.02 1.42
C ASP A 72 8.75 -10.54 1.14
N GLY A 73 8.51 -10.06 -0.09
CA GLY A 73 8.72 -8.67 -0.48
C GLY A 73 7.85 -7.67 0.30
N ILE A 74 6.56 -7.96 0.50
CA ILE A 74 5.65 -7.13 1.31
C ILE A 74 6.06 -7.16 2.78
N SER A 75 6.43 -8.33 3.31
CA SER A 75 6.90 -8.49 4.68
C SER A 75 8.14 -7.63 4.94
N ALA A 76 9.11 -7.66 4.03
CA ALA A 76 10.37 -6.94 4.14
C ALA A 76 10.24 -5.43 3.90
N ASN A 77 9.51 -5.01 2.86
CA ASN A 77 9.53 -3.64 2.36
C ASN A 77 8.32 -2.79 2.78
N ALA A 78 7.13 -3.38 2.96
CA ALA A 78 5.96 -2.64 3.43
C ALA A 78 6.03 -2.41 4.94
N ARG A 79 6.73 -1.35 5.36
CA ARG A 79 7.00 -1.04 6.78
C ARG A 79 5.73 -0.76 7.58
N ASN A 80 4.77 -0.08 6.96
CA ASN A 80 3.44 0.16 7.51
C ASN A 80 2.53 -1.02 7.18
N LYS A 81 1.82 -1.52 8.18
CA LYS A 81 0.83 -2.60 8.04
C LYS A 81 -0.44 -2.21 8.78
N ILE A 82 -1.56 -2.33 8.09
CA ILE A 82 -2.92 -2.20 8.65
C ILE A 82 -3.59 -3.53 8.35
N LEU A 83 -3.93 -4.26 9.42
CA LEU A 83 -4.46 -5.61 9.36
C LEU A 83 -5.88 -5.56 9.91
N PHE A 84 -6.87 -5.84 9.08
CA PHE A 84 -8.23 -6.12 9.55
C PHE A 84 -8.30 -7.54 10.11
N ALA A 85 -9.49 -8.01 10.48
CA ALA A 85 -9.68 -9.42 10.81
C ALA A 85 -9.12 -10.32 9.70
N VAL A 86 -8.19 -11.20 10.04
CA VAL A 86 -7.53 -12.13 9.11
C VAL A 86 -7.89 -13.57 9.43
N SER A 87 -7.69 -14.47 8.46
CA SER A 87 -7.84 -15.91 8.69
C SER A 87 -6.83 -16.40 9.74
N PRO A 88 -7.10 -17.52 10.46
CA PRO A 88 -6.13 -18.09 11.39
C PRO A 88 -4.77 -18.42 10.75
N ASP A 89 -4.78 -18.85 9.48
CA ASP A 89 -3.54 -19.16 8.75
C ASP A 89 -2.73 -17.88 8.47
N ASP A 90 -3.38 -16.81 8.03
CA ASP A 90 -2.70 -15.52 7.80
C ASP A 90 -2.26 -14.89 9.12
N ALA A 91 -3.03 -15.07 10.20
CA ALA A 91 -2.72 -14.56 11.53
C ALA A 91 -1.38 -15.10 12.05
N ARG A 92 -1.11 -16.40 11.82
CA ARG A 92 0.19 -17.03 12.15
C ARG A 92 1.37 -16.34 11.50
N ASP A 93 1.20 -15.91 10.25
CA ASP A 93 2.26 -15.24 9.52
C ASP A 93 2.41 -13.77 9.91
N LEU A 94 1.29 -13.09 10.15
CA LEU A 94 1.23 -11.67 10.45
C LEU A 94 1.58 -11.33 11.91
N ALA A 95 1.31 -12.22 12.87
CA ALA A 95 1.59 -12.00 14.29
C ALA A 95 3.07 -11.72 14.56
N ARG A 96 3.98 -12.28 13.76
CA ARG A 96 5.43 -11.99 13.83
C ARG A 96 5.77 -10.50 13.65
N HIS A 97 4.87 -9.72 13.03
CA HIS A 97 5.04 -8.28 12.89
C HIS A 97 4.49 -7.49 14.07
N THR A 98 3.57 -8.06 14.83
CA THR A 98 2.85 -7.39 15.92
C THR A 98 3.21 -7.90 17.31
N ASP A 99 3.95 -9.01 17.40
CA ASP A 99 4.46 -9.57 18.64
C ASP A 99 5.37 -8.58 19.39
N PRO A 100 5.37 -8.62 20.74
CA PRO A 100 4.53 -9.45 21.62
C PRO A 100 3.17 -8.81 21.95
N TRP A 101 2.74 -7.79 21.19
CA TRP A 101 1.64 -6.91 21.60
C TRP A 101 0.27 -7.36 21.12
N LEU A 102 0.20 -7.96 19.92
CA LEU A 102 -1.01 -8.55 19.37
C LEU A 102 -0.66 -9.93 18.82
N SER A 103 -1.37 -10.93 19.31
CA SER A 103 -1.19 -12.35 18.99
C SER A 103 -1.97 -12.76 17.74
N GLU A 104 -1.72 -13.99 17.27
CA GLU A 104 -2.52 -14.64 16.22
C GLU A 104 -4.02 -14.66 16.56
N HIS A 105 -4.33 -14.90 17.84
CA HIS A 105 -5.71 -14.90 18.33
C HIS A 105 -6.34 -13.52 18.21
N ASP A 106 -5.63 -12.46 18.61
CA ASP A 106 -6.12 -11.09 18.52
C ASP A 106 -6.40 -10.68 17.07
N LEU A 107 -5.47 -10.99 16.15
CA LEU A 107 -5.60 -10.64 14.73
C LEU A 107 -6.75 -11.36 14.03
N SER A 108 -7.09 -12.58 14.45
CA SER A 108 -8.19 -13.36 13.87
C SER A 108 -9.57 -13.03 14.46
N HIS A 109 -9.62 -12.31 15.59
CA HIS A 109 -10.85 -11.98 16.31
C HIS A 109 -11.12 -10.47 16.37
N LEU A 110 -10.52 -9.68 15.48
CA LEU A 110 -10.87 -8.27 15.33
C LEU A 110 -12.33 -8.14 14.87
N ASP A 111 -13.08 -7.25 15.53
CA ASP A 111 -14.44 -6.92 15.13
C ASP A 111 -14.49 -6.15 13.80
N ALA A 112 -15.68 -6.08 13.21
CA ALA A 112 -15.92 -5.18 12.09
C ALA A 112 -15.48 -3.74 12.44
N PHE A 113 -14.88 -3.07 11.47
CA PHE A 113 -14.28 -1.73 11.63
C PHE A 113 -13.13 -1.66 12.64
N HIS A 114 -12.59 -2.78 13.14
CA HIS A 114 -11.36 -2.78 13.92
C HIS A 114 -10.19 -3.26 13.06
N ALA A 115 -9.03 -2.66 13.29
CA ALA A 115 -7.79 -3.07 12.64
C ALA A 115 -6.63 -3.01 13.63
N ALA A 116 -5.67 -3.92 13.49
CA ALA A 116 -4.34 -3.79 14.06
C ALA A 116 -3.46 -2.93 13.14
N ALA A 117 -2.65 -2.06 13.71
CA ALA A 117 -1.74 -1.20 12.98
C ALA A 117 -0.32 -1.32 13.53
N ARG A 118 0.63 -1.42 12.61
CA ARG A 118 2.07 -1.31 12.86
C ARG A 118 2.60 -0.26 11.91
N LEU A 119 3.00 0.88 12.47
CA LEU A 119 3.39 2.05 11.68
C LEU A 119 4.87 2.38 11.89
N LEU A 120 5.50 2.95 10.86
CA LEU A 120 6.79 3.60 10.93
C LEU A 120 6.56 5.10 11.15
N VAL A 121 6.88 5.59 12.35
CA VAL A 121 6.74 6.99 12.75
C VAL A 121 8.13 7.53 13.06
N ASP A 122 8.51 8.66 12.46
CA ASP A 122 9.85 9.28 12.62
C ASP A 122 11.02 8.30 12.40
N GLY A 123 10.87 7.42 11.41
CA GLY A 123 11.88 6.41 11.06
C GLY A 123 11.98 5.23 12.03
N ARG A 124 11.07 5.12 13.02
CA ARG A 124 11.04 4.04 14.01
C ARG A 124 9.73 3.28 13.92
N ASN A 125 9.78 1.97 14.15
CA ASN A 125 8.54 1.19 14.26
C ASN A 125 7.85 1.58 15.56
N ALA A 126 6.64 2.13 15.46
CA ALA A 126 5.77 2.33 16.60
C ALA A 126 5.34 0.97 17.18
N ARG A 127 5.07 0.95 18.49
CA ARG A 127 4.44 -0.19 19.13
C ARG A 127 3.12 -0.51 18.40
N PRO A 128 2.86 -1.77 17.99
CA PRO A 128 1.58 -2.17 17.42
C PRO A 128 0.41 -1.80 18.33
N PHE A 129 -0.69 -1.32 17.72
CA PHE A 129 -1.90 -0.89 18.42
C PHE A 129 -3.14 -1.21 17.59
N THR A 130 -4.31 -1.24 18.22
CA THR A 130 -5.59 -1.36 17.51
C THR A 130 -6.20 0.00 17.25
N LEU A 131 -6.93 0.12 16.15
CA LEU A 131 -7.68 1.31 15.77
C LEU A 131 -9.09 0.92 15.32
N THR A 132 -10.01 1.87 15.44
CA THR A 132 -11.38 1.76 14.93
C THR A 132 -11.49 2.62 13.68
N THR A 133 -11.93 2.03 12.57
CA THR A 133 -12.18 2.71 11.31
C THR A 133 -13.61 3.26 11.28
N ARG A 134 -13.83 4.27 10.45
CA ARG A 134 -15.16 4.82 10.21
C ARG A 134 -15.82 4.05 9.06
N PRO A 135 -17.16 3.89 9.07
CA PRO A 135 -17.86 3.43 7.89
C PRO A 135 -17.62 4.38 6.72
N LEU A 136 -17.63 3.84 5.50
CA LEU A 136 -17.50 4.65 4.29
C LEU A 136 -18.72 5.55 4.15
N ASP A 137 -18.49 6.85 3.96
CA ASP A 137 -19.55 7.80 3.68
C ASP A 137 -20.26 7.47 2.35
N ARG A 138 -21.49 7.96 2.20
CA ARG A 138 -22.23 7.80 0.94
C ARG A 138 -21.40 8.36 -0.22
N PRO A 139 -21.34 7.66 -1.37
CA PRO A 139 -20.66 8.18 -2.55
C PRO A 139 -21.18 9.56 -2.92
N ILE A 140 -20.28 10.52 -3.13
CA ILE A 140 -20.63 11.86 -3.60
C ILE A 140 -20.92 11.77 -5.11
N PRO A 141 -22.17 11.96 -5.57
CA PRO A 141 -22.49 11.85 -6.99
C PRO A 141 -21.67 12.85 -7.81
N GLY A 142 -21.10 12.39 -8.93
CA GLY A 142 -20.30 13.25 -9.81
C GLY A 142 -18.84 13.48 -9.38
N ARG A 143 -18.46 13.14 -8.14
CA ARG A 143 -17.11 13.40 -7.60
C ARG A 143 -15.98 12.79 -8.43
N ALA A 144 -16.18 11.59 -8.97
CA ALA A 144 -15.20 10.96 -9.86
C ALA A 144 -14.92 11.80 -11.12
N ARG A 145 -15.96 12.42 -11.70
CA ARG A 145 -15.81 13.30 -12.87
C ARG A 145 -15.09 14.59 -12.51
N GLU A 146 -15.40 15.17 -11.35
CA GLU A 146 -14.70 16.35 -10.83
C GLU A 146 -13.19 16.07 -10.64
N ILE A 147 -12.85 14.97 -9.98
CA ILE A 147 -11.46 14.56 -9.77
C ILE A 147 -10.76 14.35 -11.12
N ALA A 148 -11.40 13.67 -12.08
CA ALA A 148 -10.83 13.44 -13.40
C ALA A 148 -10.67 14.74 -14.21
N ALA A 149 -11.56 15.73 -14.06
CA ALA A 149 -11.44 17.03 -14.69
C ALA A 149 -10.30 17.85 -14.08
N ALA A 150 -10.23 17.90 -12.75
CA ALA A 150 -9.16 18.58 -12.01
C ALA A 150 -7.77 17.99 -12.33
N ALA A 151 -7.66 16.66 -12.37
CA ALA A 151 -6.43 15.98 -12.76
C ALA A 151 -6.00 16.33 -14.19
N ARG A 152 -6.94 16.37 -15.14
CA ARG A 152 -6.66 16.75 -16.54
C ARG A 152 -6.22 18.21 -16.67
N ALA A 153 -6.87 19.13 -15.97
CA ALA A 153 -6.50 20.53 -15.96
C ALA A 153 -5.08 20.73 -15.40
N ARG A 154 -4.77 20.08 -14.27
CA ARG A 154 -3.43 20.14 -13.66
C ARG A 154 -2.34 19.58 -14.59
N LEU A 155 -2.62 18.49 -15.30
CA LEU A 155 -1.68 17.90 -16.26
C LEU A 155 -1.49 18.77 -17.51
N ALA A 156 -2.51 19.54 -17.91
CA ALA A 156 -2.40 20.49 -19.02
C ALA A 156 -1.53 21.69 -18.67
N ASP A 157 -1.57 22.15 -17.42
CA ASP A 157 -0.79 23.28 -16.89
C ASP A 157 0.69 22.94 -16.63
N THR A 158 1.01 21.64 -16.49
CA THR A 158 2.37 21.15 -16.27
C THR A 158 3.13 20.73 -17.54
N ARG A 159 2.65 21.09 -18.74
CA ARG A 159 3.43 20.86 -19.96
C ARG A 159 4.49 21.97 -20.12
N PRO A 160 5.75 21.64 -20.42
CA PRO A 160 6.76 22.64 -20.77
C PRO A 160 6.39 23.37 -22.07
#